data_AF-A0A540W8H6-F1
#
_entry.id   AF-A0A540W8H6-F1
#
_cell.length_a   1.000
_cell.length_b   1.000
_cell.length_c   1.000
_cell.angle_alpha   90.00
_cell.angle_beta   90.00
_cell.angle_gamma   90.00
#
_symmetry.space_group_name_H-M   'P 1'
#
loop_
_entity.id
_entity.type
_entity.pdbx_description
1 polymer ?
#
loop_
_entity_poly.entity_id
_entity_poly.type
_entity_poly.pdbx_seq_one_letter_code
_entity_poly.pdbx_strand_id
1 'polypeptide(L)'
;MSLLSTLARLEAVRSGHAEPLATVRHRHLSERPMVLVPLATAAEDGAPLAVLLGTEREAPRLHVVPQPLNRELRAEFLAAFADDLLPYLESFGDAVELIEGSEKDPVTGEKTPVTRELCADAPQLLVPNAGAIRHLALIGRATRFRRTAADPDPGPYPAPARVPLLGRWLTHLTERAQVPGSSLLLPMTGLLALHWATGQSLLEDQHLAAQLAWHHPPAGRTGAQAAELAETARDERGQLLHPPAGPATDPRFDEKLLAPAIARFDAALTARRHGGPAMGVRPQPWGSPRPKAGGGREVPPPAEGPGTVEACVEQLRALLLGVLLPTWADVWSGLELLRALPPAAHLPERWEGDRWSYTGHRDRLAAGEPPQPRLDDAVTAARKLAQREREQARLDVQEALDDPLAMAERRLAGEAFAAEVVAVVPDHDTSGRTPKPRPLLVLRTADHPHAEAGREVHRIGAPSAQKGRITEVDADQGLITVRVLSGMGRRKDPEPGTLPEPGERVLFTLFELTPRQSTPLPEPDDTPWTHGGPPSAVQNSTAAAEEWA
;
A
#
# COMPACT_ATOMS: atom_id res chain seq x y z
N MET A 1 -10.38 10.37 -13.84
CA MET A 1 -10.51 9.12 -14.62
C MET A 1 -10.26 9.46 -16.06
N SER A 2 -9.52 8.60 -16.74
CA SER A 2 -9.20 8.78 -18.15
C SER A 2 -10.30 8.29 -19.08
N LEU A 3 -10.14 8.56 -20.37
CA LEU A 3 -11.06 8.09 -21.38
C LEU A 3 -11.04 6.57 -21.54
N LEU A 4 -9.86 5.93 -21.51
CA LEU A 4 -9.74 4.46 -21.55
C LEU A 4 -10.32 3.80 -20.30
N SER A 5 -10.03 4.34 -19.11
CA SER A 5 -10.64 3.84 -17.88
C SER A 5 -12.17 3.94 -17.93
N THR A 6 -12.70 5.05 -18.45
CA THR A 6 -14.15 5.23 -18.62
C THR A 6 -14.74 4.23 -19.63
N LEU A 7 -14.06 4.03 -20.77
CA LEU A 7 -14.46 3.05 -21.77
C LEU A 7 -14.46 1.63 -21.20
N ALA A 8 -13.39 1.21 -20.54
CA ALA A 8 -13.26 -0.12 -19.94
C ALA A 8 -14.35 -0.37 -18.89
N ARG A 9 -14.73 0.64 -18.08
CA ARG A 9 -15.84 0.51 -17.14
C ARG A 9 -17.19 0.36 -17.85
N LEU A 10 -17.43 1.09 -18.94
CA LEU A 10 -18.65 0.90 -19.77
C LEU A 10 -18.67 -0.47 -20.45
N GLU A 11 -17.52 -0.94 -20.91
CA GLU A 11 -17.38 -2.29 -21.46
C GLU A 11 -17.63 -3.36 -20.41
N ALA A 12 -17.13 -3.18 -19.19
CA ALA A 12 -17.39 -4.09 -18.07
C ALA A 12 -18.89 -4.20 -17.78
N VAL A 13 -19.61 -3.07 -17.74
CA VAL A 13 -21.08 -3.07 -17.59
C VAL A 13 -21.77 -3.84 -18.73
N ARG A 14 -21.29 -3.68 -19.97
CA ARG A 14 -21.87 -4.32 -21.15
C ARG A 14 -21.56 -5.83 -21.22
N SER A 15 -20.32 -6.23 -20.95
CA SER A 15 -19.88 -7.62 -20.98
C SER A 15 -20.34 -8.39 -19.75
N GLY A 16 -20.54 -7.69 -18.63
CA GLY A 16 -20.80 -8.29 -17.33
C GLY A 16 -19.55 -8.89 -16.69
N HIS A 17 -18.35 -8.50 -17.12
CA HIS A 17 -17.07 -9.00 -16.61
C HIS A 17 -16.10 -7.86 -16.32
N ALA A 18 -15.08 -8.12 -15.50
CA ALA A 18 -13.98 -7.18 -15.32
C ALA A 18 -13.18 -7.02 -16.63
N GLU A 19 -12.91 -5.79 -17.05
CA GLU A 19 -12.17 -5.49 -18.28
C GLU A 19 -10.73 -5.08 -17.94
N PRO A 20 -9.71 -5.51 -18.70
CA PRO A 20 -8.32 -5.18 -18.42
C PRO A 20 -8.04 -3.69 -18.62
N LEU A 21 -7.40 -3.08 -17.62
CA LEU A 21 -6.78 -1.74 -17.70
C LEU A 21 -5.27 -1.82 -17.91
N ALA A 22 -4.67 -2.96 -17.56
CA ALA A 22 -3.25 -3.23 -17.72
C ALA A 22 -3.03 -4.58 -18.40
N THR A 23 -1.94 -4.68 -19.16
CA THR A 23 -1.50 -5.94 -19.81
C THR A 23 -0.36 -6.62 -19.07
N VAL A 24 0.30 -5.88 -18.19
CA VAL A 24 1.42 -6.33 -17.35
C VAL A 24 1.14 -5.99 -15.89
N ARG A 25 1.84 -6.67 -14.97
CA ARG A 25 1.78 -6.35 -13.55
C ARG A 25 2.76 -5.25 -13.20
N HIS A 26 2.24 -4.12 -12.73
CA HIS A 26 3.03 -2.93 -12.39
C HIS A 26 3.57 -2.87 -10.97
N ARG A 27 3.26 -3.89 -10.15
CA ARG A 27 3.70 -4.01 -8.75
C ARG A 27 4.46 -5.32 -8.53
N HIS A 28 5.43 -5.27 -7.62
CA HIS A 28 6.17 -6.45 -7.24
C HIS A 28 5.22 -7.38 -6.49
N LEU A 29 5.34 -8.68 -6.70
CA LEU A 29 4.65 -9.68 -5.88
C LEU A 29 5.68 -10.67 -5.41
N SER A 30 5.91 -10.69 -4.11
CA SER A 30 6.81 -11.63 -3.47
C SER A 30 6.30 -13.06 -3.68
N GLU A 31 7.21 -14.02 -3.67
CA GLU A 31 6.84 -15.44 -3.62
C GLU A 31 6.17 -15.79 -2.29
N ARG A 32 6.59 -15.12 -1.20
CA ARG A 32 6.14 -15.31 0.19
C ARG A 32 5.58 -14.00 0.80
N PRO A 33 4.50 -13.42 0.24
CA PRO A 33 3.94 -12.20 0.82
C PRO A 33 3.28 -12.52 2.16
N MET A 34 3.38 -11.61 3.12
CA MET A 34 2.59 -11.67 4.35
C MET A 34 1.19 -11.10 4.07
N VAL A 35 0.19 -11.96 3.99
CA VAL A 35 -1.20 -11.52 3.98
C VAL A 35 -1.61 -11.16 5.40
N LEU A 36 -2.28 -10.01 5.56
CA LEU A 36 -2.69 -9.50 6.86
C LEU A 36 -4.08 -8.86 6.76
N VAL A 37 -5.05 -9.43 7.47
CA VAL A 37 -6.44 -8.97 7.53
C VAL A 37 -6.74 -8.49 8.95
N PRO A 38 -6.66 -7.16 9.21
CA PRO A 38 -6.91 -6.62 10.53
C PRO A 38 -8.40 -6.27 10.73
N LEU A 39 -8.88 -6.37 11.97
CA LEU A 39 -10.17 -5.84 12.41
C LEU A 39 -9.97 -4.87 13.58
N ALA A 40 -10.69 -3.77 13.52
CA ALA A 40 -10.84 -2.80 14.60
C ALA A 40 -12.16 -3.04 15.34
N THR A 41 -12.21 -2.62 16.60
CA THR A 41 -13.50 -2.48 17.28
C THR A 41 -14.22 -1.21 16.81
N ALA A 42 -15.55 -1.25 16.77
CA ALA A 42 -16.37 -0.07 16.55
C ALA A 42 -16.41 0.89 17.77
N ALA A 43 -15.87 0.47 18.92
CA ALA A 43 -15.98 1.21 20.19
C ALA A 43 -14.92 2.30 20.39
N GLU A 44 -13.72 2.13 19.85
CA GLU A 44 -12.59 3.05 20.03
C GLU A 44 -11.76 3.07 18.74
N ASP A 45 -11.53 4.26 18.19
CA ASP A 45 -10.78 4.44 16.95
C ASP A 45 -9.37 3.87 17.08
N GLY A 46 -9.03 2.95 16.18
CA GLY A 46 -7.70 2.33 16.14
C GLY A 46 -7.46 1.23 17.18
N ALA A 47 -8.43 0.91 18.05
CA ALA A 47 -8.29 -0.21 18.97
C ALA A 47 -8.41 -1.55 18.20
N PRO A 48 -7.44 -2.47 18.35
CA PRO A 48 -7.45 -3.74 17.65
C PRO A 48 -8.50 -4.68 18.24
N LEU A 49 -9.18 -5.43 17.37
CA LEU A 49 -10.10 -6.51 17.74
C LEU A 49 -9.50 -7.87 17.38
N ALA A 50 -8.98 -8.02 16.16
CA ALA A 50 -8.36 -9.24 15.70
C ALA A 50 -7.40 -8.97 14.53
N VAL A 51 -6.49 -9.91 14.28
CA VAL A 51 -5.73 -9.95 13.03
C VAL A 51 -5.57 -11.40 12.59
N LEU A 52 -5.88 -11.66 11.32
CA LEU A 52 -5.51 -12.91 10.65
C LEU A 52 -4.30 -12.63 9.76
N LEU A 53 -3.22 -13.39 9.93
CA LEU A 53 -1.99 -13.19 9.17
C LEU A 53 -1.29 -14.49 8.78
N GLY A 54 -0.49 -14.45 7.73
CA GLY A 54 0.36 -15.57 7.33
C GLY A 54 0.88 -15.46 5.91
N THR A 55 1.83 -16.32 5.58
CA THR A 55 2.44 -16.43 4.23
C THR A 55 1.90 -17.59 3.41
N GLU A 56 1.05 -18.44 4.00
CA GLU A 56 0.48 -19.63 3.37
C GLU A 56 -1.04 -19.62 3.45
N ARG A 57 -1.71 -19.83 2.31
CA ARG A 57 -3.18 -19.80 2.18
C ARG A 57 -3.91 -20.70 3.18
N GLU A 58 -3.38 -21.90 3.42
CA GLU A 58 -4.03 -22.93 4.23
C GLU A 58 -3.66 -22.90 5.72
N ALA A 59 -2.72 -22.03 6.12
CA ALA A 59 -2.21 -21.96 7.49
C ALA A 59 -2.18 -20.53 8.08
N PRO A 60 -3.34 -19.82 8.09
CA PRO A 60 -3.40 -18.51 8.73
C PRO A 60 -3.27 -18.60 10.26
N ARG A 61 -2.67 -17.57 10.86
CA ARG A 61 -2.59 -17.38 12.32
C ARG A 61 -3.55 -16.29 12.74
N LEU A 62 -4.32 -16.56 13.78
CA LEU A 62 -5.32 -15.64 14.34
C LEU A 62 -4.91 -15.17 15.74
N HIS A 63 -4.81 -13.85 15.89
CA HIS A 63 -4.76 -13.18 17.19
C HIS A 63 -6.05 -12.40 17.42
N VAL A 64 -6.55 -12.41 18.66
CA VAL A 64 -7.79 -11.72 19.04
C VAL A 64 -7.61 -10.97 20.35
N VAL A 65 -8.38 -9.90 20.54
CA VAL A 65 -8.55 -9.21 21.82
C VAL A 65 -9.91 -9.59 22.38
N PRO A 66 -10.00 -10.49 23.38
CA PRO A 66 -11.30 -10.98 23.87
C PRO A 66 -12.21 -9.89 24.46
N GLN A 67 -11.60 -8.84 25.02
CA GLN A 67 -12.29 -7.65 25.52
C GLN A 67 -11.52 -6.40 25.07
N PRO A 68 -11.91 -5.74 23.96
CA PRO A 68 -11.19 -4.62 23.37
C PRO A 68 -10.98 -3.42 24.29
N LEU A 69 -11.82 -3.23 25.30
CA LEU A 69 -11.68 -2.15 26.29
C LEU A 69 -10.62 -2.44 27.36
N ASN A 70 -10.14 -3.69 27.46
CA ASN A 70 -9.12 -4.07 28.43
C ASN A 70 -7.72 -3.80 27.88
N ARG A 71 -7.01 -2.84 28.48
CA ARG A 71 -5.66 -2.42 28.07
C ARG A 71 -4.61 -3.52 28.20
N GLU A 72 -4.73 -4.43 29.19
CA GLU A 72 -3.80 -5.55 29.37
C GLU A 72 -3.93 -6.55 28.23
N LEU A 73 -5.17 -6.95 27.89
CA LEU A 73 -5.43 -7.85 26.76
C LEU A 73 -5.02 -7.24 25.42
N ARG A 74 -5.17 -5.92 25.25
CA ARG A 74 -4.62 -5.22 24.08
C ARG A 74 -3.10 -5.30 24.01
N ALA A 75 -2.40 -5.17 25.14
CA ALA A 75 -0.95 -5.29 25.20
C ALA A 75 -0.48 -6.72 24.90
N GLU A 76 -1.16 -7.73 25.43
CA GLU A 76 -0.91 -9.15 25.14
C GLU A 76 -1.08 -9.45 23.64
N PHE A 77 -2.18 -8.96 23.04
CA PHE A 77 -2.42 -9.07 21.60
C PHE A 77 -1.29 -8.43 20.77
N LEU A 78 -0.87 -7.21 21.11
CA LEU A 78 0.20 -6.52 20.38
C LEU A 78 1.54 -7.27 20.49
N ALA A 79 1.81 -7.87 21.64
CA ALA A 79 2.99 -8.69 21.86
C ALA A 79 2.95 -9.97 21.01
N ALA A 80 1.81 -10.68 20.98
CA ALA A 80 1.64 -11.88 20.17
C ALA A 80 1.65 -11.59 18.65
N PHE A 81 1.04 -10.47 18.24
CA PHE A 81 1.10 -10.02 16.86
C PHE A 81 2.54 -9.67 16.44
N ALA A 82 3.32 -9.02 17.32
CA ALA A 82 4.74 -8.77 17.08
C ALA A 82 5.55 -10.08 16.96
N ASP A 83 5.22 -11.09 17.77
CA ASP A 83 5.91 -12.40 17.76
C ASP A 83 5.77 -13.15 16.42
N ASP A 84 4.66 -12.95 15.69
CA ASP A 84 4.49 -13.55 14.35
C ASP A 84 4.98 -12.64 13.20
N LEU A 85 4.81 -11.31 13.30
CA LEU A 85 5.15 -10.40 12.19
C LEU A 85 6.65 -10.04 12.14
N LEU A 86 7.29 -9.79 13.29
CA LEU A 86 8.68 -9.33 13.30
C LEU A 86 9.66 -10.36 12.72
N PRO A 87 9.59 -11.67 13.05
CA PRO A 87 10.49 -12.64 12.46
C PRO A 87 10.41 -12.67 10.93
N TYR A 88 9.21 -12.48 10.36
CA TYR A 88 9.05 -12.34 8.91
C TYR A 88 9.79 -11.10 8.38
N LEU A 89 9.57 -9.94 8.98
CA LEU A 89 10.19 -8.67 8.54
C LEU A 89 11.71 -8.70 8.66
N GLU A 90 12.24 -9.29 9.73
CA GLU A 90 13.67 -9.35 10.01
C GLU A 90 14.39 -10.41 9.16
N SER A 91 13.66 -11.44 8.68
CA SER A 91 14.25 -12.51 7.85
C SER A 91 14.85 -12.05 6.51
N PHE A 92 14.57 -10.81 6.09
CA PHE A 92 15.13 -10.20 4.88
C PHE A 92 16.41 -9.40 5.16
N GLY A 93 16.81 -9.26 6.43
CA GLY A 93 17.92 -8.41 6.85
C GLY A 93 19.30 -9.04 6.70
N ASP A 94 19.40 -10.37 6.64
CA ASP A 94 20.71 -11.06 6.70
C ASP A 94 21.39 -11.21 5.34
N ALA A 95 20.62 -11.51 4.28
CA ALA A 95 21.17 -11.69 2.95
C ALA A 95 21.38 -10.32 2.28
N VAL A 96 22.63 -9.99 1.94
CA VAL A 96 22.99 -8.69 1.35
C VAL A 96 23.84 -8.85 0.09
N GLU A 97 23.71 -7.87 -0.80
CA GLU A 97 24.53 -7.63 -1.97
C GLU A 97 25.39 -6.39 -1.71
N LEU A 98 26.66 -6.43 -2.13
CA LEU A 98 27.57 -5.29 -2.01
C LEU A 98 27.46 -4.43 -3.26
N ILE A 99 26.96 -3.21 -3.10
CA ILE A 99 26.83 -2.24 -4.19
C ILE A 99 27.96 -1.22 -4.08
N GLU A 100 28.80 -1.18 -5.12
CA GLU A 100 29.83 -0.16 -5.25
C GLU A 100 29.20 1.16 -5.73
N GLY A 101 29.43 2.22 -4.96
CA GLY A 101 28.99 3.57 -5.26
C GLY A 101 30.12 4.58 -5.11
N SER A 102 29.79 5.85 -5.35
CA SER A 102 30.68 6.96 -5.01
C SER A 102 29.90 7.98 -4.19
N GLU A 103 30.47 8.40 -3.08
CA GLU A 103 29.93 9.47 -2.25
C GLU A 103 30.70 10.74 -2.56
N LYS A 104 29.98 11.86 -2.64
CA LYS A 104 30.61 13.15 -2.91
C LYS A 104 30.79 13.87 -1.59
N ASP A 105 32.04 14.18 -1.25
CA ASP A 105 32.33 15.00 -0.08
C ASP A 105 31.62 16.36 -0.21
N PRO A 106 30.79 16.76 0.77
CA PRO A 106 29.99 17.97 0.68
C PRO A 106 30.83 19.26 0.66
N VAL A 107 32.06 19.22 1.16
CA VAL A 107 32.98 20.37 1.27
C VAL A 107 33.95 20.41 0.10
N THR A 108 34.62 19.29 -0.21
CA THR A 108 35.68 19.23 -1.23
C THR A 108 35.12 18.90 -2.62
N GLY A 109 33.94 18.27 -2.67
CA GLY A 109 33.34 17.79 -3.91
C GLY A 109 34.03 16.57 -4.53
N GLU A 110 35.03 16.01 -3.86
CA GLU A 110 35.75 14.81 -4.27
C GLU A 110 34.84 13.58 -4.17
N LYS A 111 34.98 12.64 -5.11
CA LYS A 111 34.22 11.39 -5.12
C LYS A 111 35.04 10.29 -4.47
N THR A 112 34.61 9.81 -3.31
CA THR A 112 35.21 8.65 -2.66
C THR A 112 34.41 7.40 -3.01
N PRO A 113 35.07 6.28 -3.38
CA PRO A 113 34.38 5.02 -3.57
C PRO A 113 33.88 4.52 -2.21
N VAL A 114 32.59 4.16 -2.17
CA VAL A 114 31.95 3.61 -0.96
C VAL A 114 31.23 2.34 -1.35
N THR A 115 31.43 1.28 -0.57
CA THR A 115 30.64 0.04 -0.68
C THR A 115 29.49 0.12 0.29
N ARG A 116 28.28 -0.09 -0.19
CA ARG A 116 27.07 -0.13 0.63
C ARG A 116 26.44 -1.51 0.54
N GLU A 117 25.92 -1.99 1.66
CA GLU A 117 25.09 -3.19 1.67
C GLU A 117 23.69 -2.85 1.16
N LEU A 118 23.14 -3.72 0.33
CA LEU A 118 21.76 -3.73 -0.09
C LEU A 118 21.17 -5.09 0.26
N CYS A 119 20.07 -5.15 1.01
CA CYS A 119 19.40 -6.42 1.29
C CYS A 119 19.01 -7.08 -0.04
N ALA A 120 19.24 -8.38 -0.17
CA ALA A 120 18.97 -9.16 -1.38
C ALA A 120 17.49 -9.11 -1.77
N ASP A 121 16.60 -8.97 -0.79
CA ASP A 121 15.17 -8.80 -0.99
C ASP A 121 14.56 -7.97 0.16
N ALA A 122 13.25 -7.69 0.09
CA ALA A 122 12.51 -6.94 1.10
C ALA A 122 11.14 -7.57 1.43
N PRO A 123 10.59 -7.34 2.64
CA PRO A 123 9.29 -7.88 3.00
C PRO A 123 8.16 -7.21 2.20
N GLN A 124 7.11 -7.98 1.91
CA GLN A 124 5.90 -7.47 1.29
C GLN A 124 4.66 -7.87 2.11
N LEU A 125 3.85 -6.87 2.47
CA LEU A 125 2.57 -7.08 3.13
C LEU A 125 1.43 -6.79 2.15
N LEU A 126 0.45 -7.70 2.13
CA LEU A 126 -0.80 -7.54 1.40
C LEU A 126 -1.95 -7.44 2.39
N VAL A 127 -2.71 -6.36 2.28
CA VAL A 127 -3.92 -6.13 3.10
C VAL A 127 -5.14 -6.03 2.18
N PRO A 128 -6.37 -6.22 2.68
CA PRO A 128 -7.53 -6.27 1.79
C PRO A 128 -7.81 -4.94 1.10
N ASN A 129 -7.75 -3.83 1.84
CA ASN A 129 -8.11 -2.50 1.33
C ASN A 129 -7.31 -1.37 2.01
N ALA A 130 -7.50 -0.13 1.55
CA ALA A 130 -6.82 1.04 2.10
C ALA A 130 -7.20 1.35 3.56
N GLY A 131 -8.38 0.91 4.03
CA GLY A 131 -8.77 1.00 5.43
C GLY A 131 -7.84 0.21 6.35
N ALA A 132 -7.41 -0.97 5.93
CA ALA A 132 -6.48 -1.79 6.69
C ALA A 132 -5.11 -1.11 6.84
N ILE A 133 -4.61 -0.44 5.81
CA ILE A 133 -3.38 0.37 5.87
C ILE A 133 -3.52 1.48 6.92
N ARG A 134 -4.64 2.21 6.91
CA ARG A 134 -4.91 3.26 7.92
C ARG A 134 -4.94 2.69 9.33
N HIS A 135 -5.55 1.52 9.53
CA HIS A 135 -5.58 0.87 10.84
C HIS A 135 -4.18 0.44 11.31
N LEU A 136 -3.36 -0.15 10.44
CA LEU A 136 -1.96 -0.47 10.74
C LEU A 136 -1.15 0.78 11.10
N ALA A 137 -1.42 1.92 10.45
CA ALA A 137 -0.76 3.19 10.76
C ALA A 137 -1.13 3.71 12.16
N LEU A 138 -2.39 3.51 12.59
CA LEU A 138 -2.84 3.82 13.95
C LEU A 138 -2.15 2.93 14.99
N ILE A 139 -2.04 1.63 14.72
CA ILE A 139 -1.28 0.70 15.59
C ILE A 139 0.18 1.15 15.67
N GLY A 140 0.83 1.43 14.53
CA GLY A 140 2.21 1.90 14.48
C GLY A 140 2.43 3.16 15.31
N ARG A 141 1.49 4.11 15.26
CA ARG A 141 1.49 5.33 16.08
C ARG A 141 1.32 5.05 17.57
N ALA A 142 0.43 4.13 17.93
CA ALA A 142 0.13 3.82 19.32
C ALA A 142 1.24 3.00 20.02
N THR A 143 2.11 2.33 19.27
CA THR A 143 3.11 1.41 19.82
C THR A 143 4.56 1.89 19.72
N ARG A 144 4.97 2.65 18.70
CA ARG A 144 6.40 2.93 18.43
C ARG A 144 7.17 3.66 19.53
N PHE A 145 6.47 4.36 20.43
CA PHE A 145 7.05 5.11 21.56
C PHE A 145 6.79 4.44 22.92
N ARG A 146 6.28 3.20 22.94
CA ARG A 146 6.04 2.48 24.19
C ARG A 146 7.38 2.22 24.87
N ARG A 147 7.48 2.62 26.14
CA ARG A 147 8.66 2.36 26.96
C ARG A 147 8.75 0.88 27.33
N THR A 148 9.96 0.40 27.43
CA THR A 148 10.36 -0.97 27.70
C THR A 148 11.10 -1.04 29.04
N ALA A 149 11.26 -2.25 29.56
CA ALA A 149 12.00 -2.45 30.82
C ALA A 149 13.50 -2.08 30.72
N ALA A 150 14.04 -1.92 29.50
CA ALA A 150 15.42 -1.51 29.26
C ALA A 150 15.60 0.02 29.24
N ASP A 151 14.52 0.80 29.18
CA ASP A 151 14.61 2.26 29.15
C ASP A 151 15.01 2.82 30.52
N PRO A 152 15.72 3.98 30.57
CA PRO A 152 16.15 4.60 31.83
C PRO A 152 15.01 4.95 32.80
N ASP A 153 13.82 5.23 32.26
CA ASP A 153 12.58 5.47 33.00
C ASP A 153 11.45 4.61 32.41
N PRO A 154 11.40 3.31 32.74
CA PRO A 154 10.49 2.35 32.09
C PRO A 154 9.01 2.59 32.44
N GLY A 155 8.73 3.36 33.50
CA GLY A 155 7.39 3.54 34.04
C GLY A 155 6.84 2.28 34.73
N PRO A 156 5.57 2.34 35.21
CA PRO A 156 4.98 1.26 36.01
C PRO A 156 4.57 0.03 35.20
N TYR A 157 4.35 0.17 33.88
CA TYR A 157 3.89 -0.89 32.99
C TYR A 157 4.71 -0.90 31.70
N PRO A 158 5.97 -1.34 31.74
CA PRO A 158 6.81 -1.40 30.55
C PRO A 158 6.27 -2.41 29.54
N ALA A 159 6.27 -2.03 28.26
CA ALA A 159 5.93 -2.93 27.17
C ALA A 159 7.09 -3.88 26.85
N PRO A 160 6.82 -5.11 26.36
CA PRO A 160 7.85 -5.95 25.77
C PRO A 160 8.56 -5.23 24.62
N ALA A 161 9.88 -5.36 24.49
CA ALA A 161 10.68 -4.60 23.50
C ALA A 161 10.24 -4.77 22.04
N ARG A 162 9.62 -5.92 21.72
CA ARG A 162 9.04 -6.19 20.40
C ARG A 162 7.83 -5.29 20.06
N VAL A 163 7.10 -4.77 21.04
CA VAL A 163 5.92 -3.92 20.80
C VAL A 163 6.30 -2.57 20.18
N PRO A 164 7.24 -1.79 20.74
CA PRO A 164 7.70 -0.57 20.07
C PRO A 164 8.44 -0.86 18.75
N LEU A 165 9.16 -1.98 18.66
CA LEU A 165 9.79 -2.39 17.40
C LEU A 165 8.76 -2.66 16.29
N LEU A 166 7.67 -3.39 16.59
CA LEU A 166 6.51 -3.54 15.71
C LEU A 166 5.97 -2.17 15.27
N GLY A 167 5.86 -1.23 16.21
CA GLY A 167 5.38 0.11 15.90
C GLY A 167 6.26 0.88 14.91
N ARG A 168 7.58 0.76 15.03
CA ARG A 168 8.55 1.37 14.13
C ARG A 168 8.46 0.78 12.72
N TRP A 169 8.35 -0.55 12.61
CA TRP A 169 8.16 -1.24 11.34
C TRP A 169 6.84 -0.89 10.67
N LEU A 170 5.71 -0.93 11.39
CA LEU A 170 4.41 -0.55 10.84
C LEU A 170 4.38 0.91 10.40
N THR A 171 5.05 1.81 11.13
CA THR A 171 5.21 3.22 10.73
C THR A 171 5.97 3.31 9.40
N HIS A 172 7.10 2.59 9.26
CA HIS A 172 7.84 2.56 8.00
C HIS A 172 6.99 2.03 6.83
N LEU A 173 6.36 0.87 6.99
CA LEU A 173 5.58 0.22 5.93
C LEU A 173 4.38 1.08 5.49
N THR A 174 3.71 1.75 6.43
CA THR A 174 2.56 2.62 6.13
C THR A 174 2.96 3.99 5.56
N GLU A 175 4.17 4.48 5.85
CA GLU A 175 4.76 5.61 5.12
C GLU A 175 5.10 5.21 3.68
N ARG A 176 5.61 3.99 3.48
CA ARG A 176 5.94 3.44 2.15
C ARG A 176 4.72 3.17 1.30
N ALA A 177 3.60 2.75 1.90
CA ALA A 177 2.32 2.64 1.19
C ALA A 177 1.83 3.97 0.57
N GLN A 178 2.34 5.12 1.02
CA GLN A 178 2.03 6.44 0.44
C GLN A 178 3.01 6.87 -0.66
N VAL A 179 4.07 6.09 -0.91
CA VAL A 179 5.03 6.36 -1.97
C VAL A 179 4.57 5.67 -3.25
N PRO A 180 4.27 6.41 -4.33
CA PRO A 180 3.86 5.82 -5.60
C PRO A 180 4.88 4.79 -6.09
N GLY A 181 4.38 3.67 -6.61
CA GLY A 181 5.22 2.58 -7.13
C GLY A 181 5.79 1.64 -6.07
N SER A 182 5.77 2.02 -4.79
CA SER A 182 6.20 1.12 -3.71
C SER A 182 5.30 -0.12 -3.63
N SER A 183 5.92 -1.25 -3.31
CA SER A 183 5.31 -2.57 -3.22
C SER A 183 5.49 -3.22 -1.84
N LEU A 184 5.98 -2.48 -0.83
CA LEU A 184 6.21 -3.02 0.53
C LEU A 184 4.91 -3.28 1.32
N LEU A 185 3.88 -2.45 1.12
CA LEU A 185 2.55 -2.62 1.73
C LEU A 185 1.48 -2.20 0.73
N LEU A 186 0.66 -3.15 0.27
CA LEU A 186 -0.30 -2.95 -0.81
C LEU A 186 -1.72 -3.35 -0.41
N PRO A 187 -2.73 -2.53 -0.74
CA PRO A 187 -4.13 -2.92 -0.61
C PRO A 187 -4.58 -3.72 -1.84
N MET A 188 -5.16 -4.90 -1.63
CA MET A 188 -5.61 -5.79 -2.72
C MET A 188 -6.67 -5.12 -3.60
N THR A 189 -7.63 -4.40 -3.02
CA THR A 189 -8.64 -3.65 -3.81
C THR A 189 -8.01 -2.64 -4.75
N GLY A 190 -6.96 -1.95 -4.30
CA GLY A 190 -6.20 -1.00 -5.12
C GLY A 190 -5.35 -1.68 -6.19
N LEU A 191 -4.76 -2.84 -5.89
CA LEU A 191 -4.05 -3.64 -6.89
C LEU A 191 -4.98 -4.11 -8.00
N LEU A 192 -6.15 -4.65 -7.66
CA LEU A 192 -7.13 -5.10 -8.65
C LEU A 192 -7.64 -3.92 -9.50
N ALA A 193 -7.99 -2.80 -8.87
CA ALA A 193 -8.47 -1.61 -9.57
C ALA A 193 -7.42 -0.95 -10.50
N LEU A 194 -6.13 -1.19 -10.26
CA LEU A 194 -5.05 -0.73 -11.14
C LEU A 194 -4.98 -1.55 -12.43
N HIS A 195 -5.35 -2.83 -12.39
CA HIS A 195 -5.18 -3.76 -13.51
C HIS A 195 -6.49 -4.07 -14.23
N TRP A 196 -7.64 -3.90 -13.57
CA TRP A 196 -8.96 -4.17 -14.14
C TRP A 196 -9.99 -3.11 -13.75
N ALA A 197 -10.86 -2.79 -14.70
CA ALA A 197 -12.05 -2.00 -14.51
C ALA A 197 -13.24 -2.91 -14.22
N THR A 198 -14.03 -2.56 -13.22
CA THR A 198 -15.37 -3.13 -12.99
C THR A 198 -16.43 -2.13 -13.45
N GLY A 199 -17.68 -2.58 -13.58
CA GLY A 199 -18.80 -1.66 -13.77
C GLY A 199 -19.21 -0.90 -12.51
N GLN A 200 -18.56 -1.14 -11.37
CA GLN A 200 -18.86 -0.52 -10.09
C GLN A 200 -18.16 0.83 -9.94
N SER A 201 -18.59 1.64 -8.99
CA SER A 201 -17.88 2.82 -8.52
C SER A 201 -16.60 2.46 -7.74
N LEU A 202 -15.68 3.42 -7.66
CA LEU A 202 -14.44 3.27 -6.88
C LEU A 202 -14.70 3.03 -5.38
N LEU A 203 -15.87 3.45 -4.88
CA LEU A 203 -16.28 3.22 -3.50
C LEU A 203 -16.73 1.76 -3.30
N GLU A 204 -17.56 1.24 -4.21
CA GLU A 204 -18.00 -0.16 -4.21
C GLU A 204 -16.82 -1.12 -4.41
N ASP A 205 -15.82 -0.75 -5.22
CA ASP A 205 -14.58 -1.52 -5.37
C ASP A 205 -13.77 -1.68 -4.06
N GLN A 206 -14.11 -0.95 -2.98
CA GLN A 206 -13.52 -1.21 -1.66
C GLN A 206 -14.05 -2.48 -0.98
N HIS A 207 -15.13 -3.07 -1.48
CA HIS A 207 -15.60 -4.37 -1.07
C HIS A 207 -14.92 -5.47 -1.91
N LEU A 208 -13.84 -6.05 -1.37
CA LEU A 208 -12.95 -6.96 -2.12
C LEU A 208 -13.68 -8.13 -2.78
N ALA A 209 -14.61 -8.79 -2.08
CA ALA A 209 -15.38 -9.89 -2.64
C ALA A 209 -16.26 -9.45 -3.82
N ALA A 210 -16.81 -8.23 -3.75
CA ALA A 210 -17.68 -7.69 -4.79
C ALA A 210 -16.88 -7.37 -6.05
N GLN A 211 -15.70 -6.77 -5.87
CA GLN A 211 -14.74 -6.53 -6.95
C GLN A 211 -14.30 -7.83 -7.63
N LEU A 212 -13.93 -8.86 -6.85
CA LEU A 212 -13.51 -10.17 -7.38
C LEU A 212 -14.63 -10.89 -8.14
N ALA A 213 -15.88 -10.69 -7.76
CA ALA A 213 -17.04 -11.30 -8.41
C ALA A 213 -17.18 -10.93 -9.90
N TRP A 214 -16.58 -9.81 -10.34
CA TRP A 214 -16.55 -9.42 -11.75
C TRP A 214 -15.62 -10.28 -12.62
N HIS A 215 -14.61 -10.92 -12.05
CA HIS A 215 -13.66 -11.73 -12.82
C HIS A 215 -14.28 -13.06 -13.26
N HIS A 216 -14.99 -13.72 -12.35
CA HIS A 216 -15.59 -15.03 -12.57
C HIS A 216 -17.02 -15.09 -12.03
N PRO A 217 -17.97 -14.34 -12.62
CA PRO A 217 -19.36 -14.38 -12.19
C PRO A 217 -19.93 -15.80 -12.39
N PRO A 218 -20.79 -16.30 -11.46
CA PRO A 218 -21.44 -17.59 -11.62
C PRO A 218 -22.24 -17.68 -12.93
N ALA A 219 -22.34 -18.88 -13.50
CA ALA A 219 -23.07 -19.10 -14.74
C ALA A 219 -24.49 -18.50 -14.71
N GLY A 220 -24.84 -17.73 -15.74
CA GLY A 220 -26.13 -17.05 -15.86
C GLY A 220 -26.28 -15.76 -15.05
N ARG A 221 -25.21 -15.26 -14.42
CA ARG A 221 -25.18 -13.95 -13.76
C ARG A 221 -24.15 -13.02 -14.40
N THR A 222 -24.42 -11.73 -14.35
CA THR A 222 -23.42 -10.70 -14.65
C THR A 222 -22.54 -10.43 -13.43
N GLY A 223 -21.38 -9.80 -13.65
CA GLY A 223 -20.50 -9.30 -12.60
C GLY A 223 -21.22 -8.40 -11.60
N ALA A 224 -22.10 -7.51 -12.08
CA ALA A 224 -22.92 -6.66 -11.21
C ALA A 224 -23.84 -7.48 -10.28
N GLN A 225 -24.52 -8.52 -10.80
CA GLN A 225 -25.37 -9.39 -9.99
C GLN A 225 -24.57 -10.26 -9.01
N ALA A 226 -23.37 -10.69 -9.42
CA ALA A 226 -22.47 -11.46 -8.57
C ALA A 226 -21.89 -10.59 -7.44
N ALA A 227 -21.55 -9.33 -7.74
CA ALA A 227 -21.09 -8.35 -6.78
C ALA A 227 -22.19 -8.00 -5.76
N GLU A 228 -23.40 -7.69 -6.22
CA GLU A 228 -24.56 -7.47 -5.34
C GLU A 228 -24.81 -8.67 -4.42
N LEU A 229 -24.70 -9.90 -4.95
CA LEU A 229 -24.81 -11.10 -4.15
C LEU A 229 -23.69 -11.19 -3.10
N ALA A 230 -22.45 -10.88 -3.46
CA ALA A 230 -21.33 -10.88 -2.51
C ALA A 230 -21.55 -9.90 -1.34
N GLU A 231 -22.11 -8.72 -1.62
CA GLU A 231 -22.39 -7.69 -0.60
C GLU A 231 -23.60 -8.00 0.28
N THR A 232 -24.60 -8.70 -0.26
CA THR A 232 -25.91 -8.84 0.39
C THR A 232 -26.23 -10.24 0.89
N ALA A 233 -25.56 -11.27 0.38
CA ALA A 233 -25.84 -12.64 0.76
C ALA A 233 -25.60 -12.87 2.25
N ARG A 234 -26.60 -13.47 2.90
CA ARG A 234 -26.56 -13.79 4.32
C ARG A 234 -26.85 -15.26 4.55
N ASP A 235 -26.27 -15.81 5.61
CA ASP A 235 -26.57 -17.16 6.09
C ASP A 235 -27.95 -17.22 6.78
N GLU A 236 -28.34 -18.42 7.21
CA GLU A 236 -29.60 -18.67 7.91
C GLU A 236 -29.73 -17.89 9.24
N ARG A 237 -28.61 -17.41 9.79
CA ARG A 237 -28.52 -16.62 11.02
C ARG A 237 -28.47 -15.12 10.74
N GLY A 238 -28.62 -14.72 9.47
CA GLY A 238 -28.63 -13.33 9.03
C GLY A 238 -27.25 -12.66 9.02
N GLN A 239 -26.16 -13.41 9.03
CA GLN A 239 -24.78 -12.90 8.93
C GLN A 239 -24.32 -12.85 7.48
N LEU A 240 -23.55 -11.83 7.10
CA LEU A 240 -22.99 -11.74 5.74
C LEU A 240 -22.07 -12.92 5.44
N LEU A 241 -22.18 -13.48 4.24
CA LEU A 241 -21.27 -14.53 3.75
C LEU A 241 -19.88 -13.95 3.44
N HIS A 242 -19.83 -12.73 2.90
CA HIS A 242 -18.62 -11.93 2.73
C HIS A 242 -18.79 -10.65 3.54
N PRO A 243 -18.34 -10.62 4.81
CA PRO A 243 -18.37 -9.38 5.59
C PRO A 243 -17.40 -8.34 5.00
N PRO A 244 -17.51 -7.06 5.41
CA PRO A 244 -16.57 -6.02 4.98
C PRO A 244 -15.12 -6.48 5.18
N ALA A 245 -14.25 -6.19 4.22
CA ALA A 245 -12.88 -6.68 4.17
C ALA A 245 -11.93 -6.07 5.23
N GLY A 246 -12.47 -5.62 6.36
CA GLY A 246 -11.76 -4.92 7.44
C GLY A 246 -11.39 -3.47 7.07
N PRO A 247 -10.93 -2.68 8.04
CA PRO A 247 -10.87 -2.98 9.47
C PRO A 247 -12.25 -2.92 10.14
N ALA A 248 -13.28 -2.45 9.45
CA ALA A 248 -14.64 -2.40 9.97
C ALA A 248 -15.33 -3.78 9.95
N THR A 249 -16.30 -3.94 10.84
CA THR A 249 -17.17 -5.11 11.01
C THR A 249 -18.60 -4.82 10.55
N ASP A 250 -19.39 -5.86 10.26
CA ASP A 250 -20.85 -5.72 10.01
C ASP A 250 -21.56 -5.35 11.33
N PRO A 251 -22.33 -4.24 11.40
CA PRO A 251 -23.07 -3.88 12.60
C PRO A 251 -23.97 -5.00 13.15
N ARG A 252 -24.54 -5.85 12.28
CA ARG A 252 -25.34 -7.00 12.73
C ARG A 252 -24.50 -8.09 13.39
N PHE A 253 -23.27 -8.32 12.90
CA PHE A 253 -22.33 -9.21 13.56
C PHE A 253 -21.95 -8.67 14.95
N ASP A 254 -21.68 -7.37 15.04
CA ASP A 254 -21.32 -6.71 16.28
C ASP A 254 -22.42 -6.83 17.33
N GLU A 255 -23.65 -6.48 16.96
CA GLU A 255 -24.80 -6.47 17.86
C GLU A 255 -25.24 -7.90 18.26
N LYS A 256 -25.31 -8.83 17.30
CA LYS A 256 -25.97 -10.13 17.52
C LYS A 256 -25.01 -11.24 17.95
N LEU A 257 -23.73 -11.14 17.62
CA LEU A 257 -22.77 -12.22 17.89
C LEU A 257 -21.59 -11.76 18.75
N LEU A 258 -20.91 -10.68 18.36
CA LEU A 258 -19.69 -10.25 19.03
C LEU A 258 -19.99 -9.72 20.44
N ALA A 259 -20.91 -8.76 20.60
CA ALA A 259 -21.23 -8.19 21.90
C ALA A 259 -21.75 -9.24 22.91
N PRO A 260 -22.65 -10.18 22.55
CA PRO A 260 -23.03 -11.28 23.44
C PRO A 260 -21.89 -12.25 23.77
N ALA A 261 -20.92 -12.46 22.89
CA ALA A 261 -19.75 -13.28 23.18
C ALA A 261 -18.79 -12.58 24.16
N ILE A 262 -18.56 -11.28 24.00
CA ILE A 262 -17.78 -10.46 24.93
C ILE A 262 -18.46 -10.43 26.31
N ALA A 263 -19.79 -10.24 26.37
CA ALA A 263 -20.52 -10.25 27.64
C ALA A 263 -20.41 -11.59 28.40
N ARG A 264 -20.39 -12.71 27.68
CA ARG A 264 -20.16 -14.04 28.29
C ARG A 264 -18.72 -14.21 28.76
N PHE A 265 -17.75 -13.68 28.03
CA PHE A 265 -16.35 -13.62 28.48
C PHE A 265 -16.20 -12.80 29.77
N ASP A 266 -16.83 -11.61 29.85
CA ASP A 266 -16.81 -10.77 31.06
C ASP A 266 -17.48 -11.47 32.26
N ALA A 267 -18.61 -12.15 32.02
CA ALA A 267 -19.29 -12.94 33.05
C ALA A 267 -18.42 -14.10 33.56
N ALA A 268 -17.73 -14.81 32.66
CA ALA A 268 -16.80 -15.88 33.00
C ALA A 268 -15.59 -15.36 33.80
N LEU A 269 -15.02 -14.21 33.41
CA LEU A 269 -13.95 -13.55 34.17
C LEU A 269 -14.39 -13.18 35.59
N THR A 270 -15.62 -12.67 35.72
CA THR A 270 -16.21 -12.27 37.00
C THR A 270 -16.41 -13.50 37.88
N ALA A 271 -16.99 -14.58 37.35
CA ALA A 271 -17.14 -15.85 38.03
C ALA A 271 -15.79 -16.43 38.49
N ARG A 272 -14.75 -16.38 37.64
CA ARG A 272 -13.39 -16.84 37.98
C ARG A 272 -12.77 -16.05 39.14
N ARG A 273 -12.95 -14.72 39.15
CA ARG A 273 -12.46 -13.85 40.24
C ARG A 273 -13.17 -14.13 41.56
N HIS A 274 -14.47 -14.46 41.53
CA HIS A 274 -15.26 -14.79 42.72
C HIS A 274 -15.17 -16.27 43.15
N GLY A 275 -14.65 -17.15 42.29
CA GLY A 275 -14.56 -18.61 42.51
C GLY A 275 -13.22 -19.15 43.03
N GLY A 276 -12.21 -18.31 43.29
CA GLY A 276 -10.97 -18.69 44.02
C GLY A 276 -11.24 -18.93 45.52
N PRO A 277 -10.39 -19.68 46.27
CA PRO A 277 -10.77 -20.28 47.54
C PRO A 277 -11.33 -19.24 48.52
N ALA A 278 -12.61 -19.39 48.85
CA ALA A 278 -13.26 -18.64 49.90
C ALA A 278 -12.59 -18.98 51.24
N MET A 279 -11.60 -18.18 51.63
CA MET A 279 -11.12 -18.09 53.00
C MET A 279 -12.25 -17.48 53.83
N GLY A 280 -13.09 -18.37 54.38
CA GLY A 280 -13.83 -18.18 55.62
C GLY A 280 -14.93 -17.14 55.63
N VAL A 281 -16.07 -17.41 54.98
CA VAL A 281 -17.35 -16.92 55.50
C VAL A 281 -17.92 -18.02 56.40
N ARG A 282 -17.85 -17.78 57.72
CA ARG A 282 -18.44 -18.62 58.76
C ARG A 282 -19.93 -18.89 58.46
N PRO A 283 -20.45 -20.10 58.72
CA PRO A 283 -21.88 -20.37 58.60
C PRO A 283 -22.66 -19.54 59.63
N GLN A 284 -23.69 -18.84 59.17
CA GLN A 284 -24.69 -18.25 60.06
C GLN A 284 -25.44 -19.36 60.81
N PRO A 285 -25.75 -19.18 62.11
CA PRO A 285 -26.45 -20.18 62.88
C PRO A 285 -27.94 -20.24 62.51
N TRP A 286 -28.48 -21.44 62.72
CA TRP A 286 -29.84 -21.89 62.49
C TRP A 286 -30.91 -20.95 63.09
N GLY A 287 -31.83 -20.45 62.26
CA GLY A 287 -33.12 -19.91 62.70
C GLY A 287 -33.46 -18.50 62.20
N SER A 288 -34.10 -18.40 61.03
CA SER A 288 -35.05 -17.34 60.69
C SER A 288 -35.96 -17.77 59.51
N PRO A 289 -37.21 -17.27 59.41
CA PRO A 289 -38.31 -17.98 58.77
C PRO A 289 -38.34 -17.84 57.25
N ARG A 290 -38.76 -18.91 56.56
CA ARG A 290 -39.02 -18.93 55.12
C ARG A 290 -40.12 -17.93 54.74
N PRO A 291 -39.96 -17.10 53.68
CA PRO A 291 -41.08 -16.40 53.09
C PRO A 291 -41.96 -17.37 52.32
N LYS A 292 -43.28 -17.15 52.38
CA LYS A 292 -44.31 -17.96 51.74
C LYS A 292 -44.25 -17.83 50.21
N ALA A 293 -44.51 -18.96 49.56
CA ALA A 293 -44.72 -19.08 48.13
C ALA A 293 -45.94 -18.27 47.66
N GLY A 294 -45.78 -17.56 46.54
CA GLY A 294 -46.88 -16.92 45.83
C GLY A 294 -46.42 -16.36 44.48
N GLY A 295 -47.04 -16.84 43.39
CA GLY A 295 -47.03 -16.20 42.07
C GLY A 295 -46.09 -16.85 41.05
N GLY A 296 -46.65 -17.70 40.19
CA GLY A 296 -45.95 -18.28 39.04
C GLY A 296 -45.49 -17.20 38.07
N ARG A 297 -44.16 -17.11 37.91
CA ARG A 297 -43.50 -16.52 36.76
C ARG A 297 -42.68 -17.66 36.18
N GLU A 298 -42.90 -17.98 34.90
CA GLU A 298 -42.08 -18.96 34.18
C GLU A 298 -40.60 -18.62 34.42
N VAL A 299 -39.92 -19.56 35.08
CA VAL A 299 -38.47 -19.52 35.23
C VAL A 299 -37.93 -19.79 33.82
N PRO A 300 -37.23 -18.85 33.17
CA PRO A 300 -36.54 -19.17 31.93
C PRO A 300 -35.58 -20.33 32.23
N PRO A 301 -35.35 -21.27 31.27
CA PRO A 301 -34.41 -22.35 31.49
C PRO A 301 -33.09 -21.78 32.01
N PRO A 302 -32.38 -22.47 32.93
CA PRO A 302 -31.11 -21.95 33.43
C PRO A 302 -30.26 -21.65 32.21
N ALA A 303 -29.90 -20.37 32.04
CA ALA A 303 -28.86 -19.99 31.11
C ALA A 303 -27.69 -20.93 31.40
N GLU A 304 -27.21 -21.66 30.40
CA GLU A 304 -26.01 -22.46 30.52
C GLU A 304 -25.00 -21.63 31.30
N GLY A 305 -24.54 -22.14 32.45
CA GLY A 305 -23.68 -21.38 33.35
C GLY A 305 -22.52 -20.77 32.55
N PRO A 306 -21.99 -19.59 32.96
CA PRO A 306 -20.94 -18.93 32.19
C PRO A 306 -19.84 -19.96 31.94
N GLY A 307 -19.60 -20.29 30.67
CA GLY A 307 -18.55 -21.24 30.28
C GLY A 307 -17.21 -20.82 30.88
N THR A 308 -16.22 -21.71 30.87
CA THR A 308 -14.89 -21.33 31.34
C THR A 308 -14.36 -20.15 30.51
N VAL A 309 -13.46 -19.34 31.07
CA VAL A 309 -12.87 -18.19 30.37
C VAL A 309 -12.24 -18.65 29.06
N GLU A 310 -11.57 -19.80 29.09
CA GLU A 310 -10.92 -20.44 27.94
C GLU A 310 -11.95 -20.82 26.87
N ALA A 311 -13.11 -21.37 27.24
CA ALA A 311 -14.18 -21.71 26.30
C ALA A 311 -14.78 -20.46 25.65
N CYS A 312 -14.94 -19.36 26.41
CA CYS A 312 -15.40 -18.08 25.88
C CYS A 312 -14.39 -17.48 24.89
N VAL A 313 -13.09 -17.58 25.18
CA VAL A 313 -12.02 -17.14 24.27
C VAL A 313 -12.05 -17.95 22.98
N GLU A 314 -12.12 -19.28 23.05
CA GLU A 314 -12.20 -20.12 21.84
C GLU A 314 -13.45 -19.84 21.02
N GLN A 315 -14.57 -19.53 21.66
CA GLN A 315 -15.77 -19.10 20.95
C GLN A 315 -15.58 -17.76 20.23
N LEU A 316 -14.94 -16.78 20.87
CA LEU A 316 -14.58 -15.51 20.24
C LEU A 316 -13.63 -15.73 19.06
N ARG A 317 -12.62 -16.59 19.22
CA ARG A 317 -11.70 -16.98 18.14
C ARG A 317 -12.45 -17.61 16.97
N ALA A 318 -13.36 -18.54 17.22
CA ALA A 318 -14.16 -19.17 16.17
C ALA A 318 -15.07 -18.16 15.42
N LEU A 319 -15.71 -17.24 16.14
CA LEU A 319 -16.54 -16.19 15.54
C LEU A 319 -15.71 -15.24 14.67
N LEU A 320 -14.59 -14.74 15.20
CA LEU A 320 -13.71 -13.81 14.50
C LEU A 320 -13.02 -14.48 13.32
N LEU A 321 -12.62 -15.75 13.44
CA LEU A 321 -12.09 -16.53 12.32
C LEU A 321 -13.13 -16.67 11.20
N GLY A 322 -14.38 -16.98 11.55
CA GLY A 322 -15.47 -17.13 10.58
C GLY A 322 -15.71 -15.88 9.73
N VAL A 323 -15.56 -14.69 10.30
CA VAL A 323 -15.69 -13.42 9.54
C VAL A 323 -14.43 -13.03 8.78
N LEU A 324 -13.24 -13.43 9.25
CA LEU A 324 -11.97 -13.11 8.60
C LEU A 324 -11.63 -14.02 7.42
N LEU A 325 -12.04 -15.29 7.48
CA LEU A 325 -11.69 -16.31 6.47
C LEU A 325 -12.16 -15.99 5.03
N PRO A 326 -13.38 -15.46 4.79
CA PRO A 326 -13.79 -15.08 3.45
C PRO A 326 -12.85 -14.04 2.84
N THR A 327 -12.57 -12.97 3.58
CA THR A 327 -11.64 -11.90 3.12
C THR A 327 -10.22 -12.44 2.92
N TRP A 328 -9.77 -13.34 3.78
CA TRP A 328 -8.48 -14.01 3.62
C TRP A 328 -8.40 -14.78 2.29
N ALA A 329 -9.41 -15.61 1.99
CA ALA A 329 -9.48 -16.35 0.73
C ALA A 329 -9.56 -15.40 -0.49
N ASP A 330 -10.28 -14.28 -0.35
CA ASP A 330 -10.40 -13.26 -1.39
C ASP A 330 -9.05 -12.59 -1.69
N VAL A 331 -8.24 -12.27 -0.67
CA VAL A 331 -6.88 -11.71 -0.88
C VAL A 331 -5.99 -12.70 -1.65
N TRP A 332 -6.02 -13.99 -1.31
CA TRP A 332 -5.26 -15.00 -2.04
C TRP A 332 -5.75 -15.18 -3.48
N SER A 333 -7.07 -15.12 -3.71
CA SER A 333 -7.66 -15.20 -5.05
C SER A 333 -7.26 -13.99 -5.92
N GLY A 334 -7.25 -12.78 -5.34
CA GLY A 334 -6.75 -11.59 -6.02
C GLY A 334 -5.26 -11.68 -6.35
N LEU A 335 -4.46 -12.27 -5.45
CA LEU A 335 -3.04 -12.52 -5.70
C LEU A 335 -2.82 -13.50 -6.86
N GLU A 336 -3.64 -14.55 -6.97
CA GLU A 336 -3.59 -15.52 -8.08
C GLU A 336 -3.89 -14.83 -9.43
N LEU A 337 -4.90 -13.95 -9.49
CA LEU A 337 -5.21 -13.16 -10.69
C LEU A 337 -4.03 -12.28 -11.10
N LEU A 338 -3.41 -11.57 -10.15
CA LEU A 338 -2.26 -10.70 -10.43
C LEU A 338 -1.02 -11.48 -10.84
N ARG A 339 -0.82 -12.70 -10.31
CA ARG A 339 0.29 -13.58 -10.69
C ARG A 339 0.16 -14.15 -12.11
N ALA A 340 -1.04 -14.17 -12.67
CA ALA A 340 -1.25 -14.58 -14.06
C ALA A 340 -0.75 -13.55 -15.09
N LEU A 341 -0.55 -12.28 -14.67
CA LEU A 341 -0.01 -11.23 -15.54
C LEU A 341 1.53 -11.29 -15.59
N PRO A 342 2.15 -11.05 -16.77
CA PRO A 342 3.60 -10.93 -16.88
C PRO A 342 4.10 -9.68 -16.12
N PRO A 343 5.30 -9.70 -15.51
CA PRO A 343 5.84 -8.54 -14.82
C PRO A 343 6.20 -7.42 -15.81
N ALA A 344 5.95 -6.16 -15.41
CA ALA A 344 6.39 -4.97 -16.16
C ALA A 344 7.92 -4.87 -16.25
N ALA A 345 8.45 -4.29 -17.33
CA ALA A 345 9.90 -4.32 -17.60
C ALA A 345 10.72 -3.49 -16.59
N HIS A 346 10.20 -2.34 -16.14
CA HIS A 346 10.87 -1.51 -15.12
C HIS A 346 10.55 -1.93 -13.68
N LEU A 347 9.82 -3.03 -13.49
CA LEU A 347 9.46 -3.50 -12.15
C LEU A 347 10.68 -3.84 -11.26
N PRO A 348 11.74 -4.51 -11.75
CA PRO A 348 12.93 -4.78 -10.94
C PRO A 348 13.60 -3.50 -10.41
N GLU A 349 13.66 -2.46 -11.24
CA GLU A 349 14.25 -1.17 -10.87
C GLU A 349 13.45 -0.48 -9.75
N ARG A 350 12.12 -0.53 -9.80
CA ARG A 350 11.26 -0.01 -8.72
C ARG A 350 11.41 -0.83 -7.44
N TRP A 351 11.50 -2.15 -7.57
CA TRP A 351 11.71 -3.05 -6.41
C TRP A 351 13.06 -2.81 -5.73
N GLU A 352 14.11 -2.51 -6.48
CA GLU A 352 15.40 -2.10 -5.90
C GLU A 352 15.26 -0.87 -5.00
N GLY A 353 14.44 0.11 -5.39
CA GLY A 353 14.14 1.28 -4.55
C GLY A 353 13.46 0.92 -3.22
N ASP A 354 12.58 -0.09 -3.21
CA ASP A 354 11.97 -0.61 -1.99
C ASP A 354 12.97 -1.40 -1.14
N ARG A 355 13.86 -2.18 -1.76
CA ARG A 355 14.99 -2.84 -1.06
C ARG A 355 15.88 -1.82 -0.37
N TRP A 356 16.28 -0.75 -1.05
CA TRP A 356 17.03 0.35 -0.44
C TRP A 356 16.28 1.00 0.74
N SER A 357 14.97 1.19 0.60
CA SER A 357 14.14 1.72 1.68
C SER A 357 14.11 0.79 2.91
N TYR A 358 13.97 -0.51 2.67
CA TYR A 358 13.99 -1.53 3.72
C TYR A 358 15.36 -1.61 4.41
N THR A 359 16.45 -1.69 3.64
CA THR A 359 17.83 -1.71 4.14
C THR A 359 18.12 -0.48 4.98
N GLY A 360 17.76 0.71 4.48
CA GLY A 360 17.90 1.95 5.23
C GLY A 360 17.03 2.01 6.49
N HIS A 361 15.91 1.28 6.58
CA HIS A 361 15.18 1.17 7.85
C HIS A 361 15.82 0.18 8.81
N ARG A 362 16.20 -1.01 8.33
CA ARG A 362 16.94 -2.04 9.09
C ARG A 362 18.18 -1.43 9.75
N ASP A 363 18.98 -0.68 9.00
CA ASP A 363 20.23 -0.10 9.49
C ASP A 363 19.98 0.94 10.59
N ARG A 364 18.95 1.78 10.44
CA ARG A 364 18.54 2.73 11.49
C ARG A 364 18.09 2.02 12.77
N LEU A 365 17.37 0.91 12.65
CA LEU A 365 16.99 0.09 13.80
C LEU A 365 18.23 -0.51 14.48
N ALA A 366 19.15 -1.09 13.71
CA ALA A 366 20.39 -1.68 14.21
C ALA A 366 21.33 -0.67 14.87
N ALA A 367 21.39 0.56 14.35
CA ALA A 367 22.13 1.67 14.92
C ALA A 367 21.52 2.23 16.23
N GLY A 368 20.33 1.75 16.62
CA GLY A 368 19.65 2.25 17.81
C GLY A 368 19.10 3.67 17.66
N GLU A 369 18.84 4.12 16.43
CA GLU A 369 18.24 5.43 16.20
C GLU A 369 16.89 5.57 16.92
N PRO A 370 16.46 6.79 17.28
CA PRO A 370 15.15 7.00 17.88
C PRO A 370 13.99 6.57 16.94
N PRO A 371 12.80 6.29 17.49
CA PRO A 371 11.61 6.07 16.68
C PRO A 371 11.30 7.28 15.78
N GLN A 372 10.62 7.02 14.66
CA GLN A 372 10.16 8.08 13.75
C GLN A 372 9.29 9.09 14.51
N PRO A 373 9.50 10.41 14.32
CA PRO A 373 8.83 11.44 15.11
C PRO A 373 7.30 11.37 14.99
N ARG A 374 6.60 11.98 15.96
CA ARG A 374 5.13 12.06 15.92
C ARG A 374 4.64 12.98 14.81
N LEU A 375 5.34 14.08 14.61
CA LEU A 375 5.11 15.09 13.60
C LEU A 375 6.42 15.28 12.83
N ASP A 376 6.33 15.31 11.51
CA ASP A 376 7.47 15.69 10.68
C ASP A 376 7.71 17.20 10.82
N ASP A 377 8.97 17.62 10.94
CA ASP A 377 9.33 19.02 10.73
C ASP A 377 9.09 19.42 9.26
N ALA A 378 9.08 20.72 8.97
CA ALA A 378 8.74 21.22 7.63
C ALA A 378 9.71 20.74 6.55
N VAL A 379 11.00 20.59 6.85
CA VAL A 379 12.00 20.09 5.88
C VAL A 379 11.77 18.62 5.60
N THR A 380 11.56 17.81 6.63
CA THR A 380 11.25 16.39 6.50
C THR A 380 9.96 16.18 5.72
N ALA A 381 8.90 16.95 6.02
CA ALA A 381 7.64 16.90 5.29
C ALA A 381 7.82 17.29 3.82
N ALA A 382 8.55 18.38 3.54
CA ALA A 382 8.85 18.82 2.17
C ALA A 382 9.70 17.79 1.40
N ARG A 383 10.70 17.18 2.05
CA ARG A 383 11.53 16.10 1.47
C ARG A 383 10.67 14.88 1.11
N LYS A 384 9.76 14.45 2.01
CA LYS A 384 8.81 13.36 1.74
C LYS A 384 7.86 13.69 0.59
N LEU A 385 7.34 14.91 0.52
CA LEU A 385 6.47 15.36 -0.58
C LEU A 385 7.23 15.35 -1.92
N ALA A 386 8.40 15.99 -1.98
CA ALA A 386 9.24 16.01 -3.18
C ALA A 386 9.67 14.61 -3.62
N GLN A 387 9.89 13.68 -2.68
CA GLN A 387 10.11 12.28 -2.99
C GLN A 387 8.87 11.67 -3.66
N ARG A 388 7.68 11.82 -3.07
CA ARG A 388 6.43 11.26 -3.62
C ARG A 388 6.10 11.81 -5.02
N GLU A 389 6.30 13.10 -5.25
CA GLU A 389 6.11 13.72 -6.57
C GLU A 389 7.07 13.13 -7.62
N ARG A 390 8.34 12.94 -7.26
CA ARG A 390 9.33 12.30 -8.15
C ARG A 390 8.97 10.84 -8.43
N GLU A 391 8.60 10.07 -7.41
CA GLU A 391 8.20 8.67 -7.60
C GLU A 391 6.88 8.55 -8.37
N GLN A 392 5.93 9.48 -8.22
CA GLN A 392 4.72 9.54 -9.05
C GLN A 392 5.09 9.76 -10.51
N ALA A 393 5.91 10.78 -10.80
CA ALA A 393 6.34 11.07 -12.17
C ALA A 393 7.13 9.90 -12.79
N ARG A 394 8.01 9.27 -11.99
CA ARG A 394 8.74 8.07 -12.42
C ARG A 394 7.78 6.93 -12.75
N LEU A 395 6.82 6.66 -11.88
CA LEU A 395 5.86 5.59 -12.05
C LEU A 395 5.03 5.82 -13.32
N ASP A 396 4.44 6.99 -13.47
CA ASP A 396 3.62 7.37 -14.63
C ASP A 396 4.35 7.16 -15.96
N VAL A 397 5.63 7.53 -16.03
CA VAL A 397 6.48 7.33 -17.20
C VAL A 397 6.75 5.85 -17.43
N GLN A 398 7.17 5.12 -16.40
CA GLN A 398 7.52 3.71 -16.53
C GLN A 398 6.31 2.84 -16.87
N GLU A 399 5.14 3.07 -16.26
CA GLU A 399 3.90 2.35 -16.59
C GLU A 399 3.51 2.60 -18.05
N ALA A 400 3.64 3.83 -18.56
CA ALA A 400 3.41 4.13 -19.97
C ALA A 400 4.41 3.44 -20.90
N LEU A 401 5.68 3.29 -20.50
CA LEU A 401 6.69 2.58 -21.29
C LEU A 401 6.53 1.06 -21.27
N ASP A 402 6.07 0.52 -20.13
CA ASP A 402 5.92 -0.91 -19.90
C ASP A 402 4.63 -1.49 -20.49
N ASP A 403 3.56 -0.68 -20.57
CA ASP A 403 2.22 -1.17 -20.89
C ASP A 403 1.59 -0.43 -22.08
N PRO A 404 1.26 -1.15 -23.17
CA PRO A 404 0.54 -0.61 -24.31
C PRO A 404 -0.77 0.11 -23.98
N LEU A 405 -1.53 -0.33 -22.97
CA LEU A 405 -2.78 0.34 -22.57
C LEU A 405 -2.51 1.68 -21.89
N ALA A 406 -1.50 1.74 -21.02
CA ALA A 406 -1.05 3.00 -20.42
C ALA A 406 -0.49 3.96 -21.48
N MET A 407 0.26 3.46 -22.46
CA MET A 407 0.72 4.27 -23.60
C MET A 407 -0.43 4.76 -24.48
N ALA A 408 -1.42 3.92 -24.75
CA ALA A 408 -2.61 4.30 -25.52
C ALA A 408 -3.34 5.47 -24.85
N GLU A 409 -3.37 5.50 -23.53
CA GLU A 409 -3.93 6.62 -22.78
C GLU A 409 -3.17 7.93 -23.01
N ARG A 410 -1.84 7.88 -22.94
CA ARG A 410 -0.98 9.03 -23.24
C ARG A 410 -1.17 9.52 -24.67
N ARG A 411 -1.39 8.61 -25.63
CA ARG A 411 -1.70 8.95 -27.02
C ARG A 411 -3.04 9.65 -27.18
N LEU A 412 -4.09 9.15 -26.52
CA LEU A 412 -5.42 9.76 -26.55
C LEU A 412 -5.45 11.13 -25.85
N ALA A 413 -4.65 11.31 -24.81
CA ALA A 413 -4.47 12.60 -24.14
C ALA A 413 -3.64 13.60 -24.95
N GLY A 414 -3.11 13.19 -26.12
CA GLY A 414 -2.24 14.01 -26.95
C GLY A 414 -0.84 14.23 -26.36
N GLU A 415 -0.42 13.41 -25.39
CA GLU A 415 0.88 13.47 -24.71
C GLU A 415 1.94 12.56 -25.36
N ALA A 416 1.51 11.67 -26.24
CA ALA A 416 2.35 10.79 -27.05
C ALA A 416 1.71 10.58 -28.43
N PHE A 417 2.48 10.09 -29.40
CA PHE A 417 1.94 9.70 -30.70
C PHE A 417 2.78 8.63 -31.37
N ALA A 418 2.10 7.70 -32.04
CA ALA A 418 2.71 6.74 -32.94
C ALA A 418 2.69 7.30 -34.37
N ALA A 419 3.78 7.15 -35.10
CA ALA A 419 3.89 7.66 -36.46
C ALA A 419 4.65 6.70 -37.38
N GLU A 420 4.39 6.80 -38.67
CA GLU A 420 5.20 6.21 -39.73
C GLU A 420 6.19 7.25 -40.26
N VAL A 421 7.44 6.86 -40.46
CA VAL A 421 8.46 7.74 -41.02
C VAL A 421 8.26 7.85 -42.53
N VAL A 422 7.89 9.03 -43.01
CA VAL A 422 7.71 9.29 -44.45
C VAL A 422 9.05 9.58 -45.12
N ALA A 423 9.88 10.39 -44.47
CA ALA A 423 11.18 10.77 -44.98
C ALA A 423 12.15 11.14 -43.86
N VAL A 424 13.43 10.95 -44.12
CA VAL A 424 14.53 11.44 -43.29
C VAL A 424 15.34 12.41 -44.15
N VAL A 425 15.24 13.70 -43.84
CA VAL A 425 15.94 14.76 -44.56
C VAL A 425 17.21 15.13 -43.80
N PRO A 426 18.41 14.96 -44.39
CA PRO A 426 19.65 15.41 -43.76
C PRO A 426 19.65 16.93 -43.57
N ASP A 427 19.92 17.39 -42.36
CA ASP A 427 20.04 18.81 -42.02
C ASP A 427 21.14 18.99 -40.96
N HIS A 428 21.73 20.18 -40.88
CA HIS A 428 22.86 20.50 -40.00
C HIS A 428 22.66 21.84 -39.31
N ASP A 429 22.91 21.88 -38.00
CA ASP A 429 23.03 23.13 -37.27
C ASP A 429 24.45 23.69 -37.40
N THR A 430 24.56 24.85 -38.06
CA THR A 430 25.81 25.55 -38.36
C THR A 430 26.06 26.75 -37.44
N SER A 431 25.22 26.97 -36.41
CA SER A 431 25.36 28.10 -35.47
C SER A 431 26.60 28.00 -34.56
N GLY A 432 27.14 26.79 -34.38
CA GLY A 432 28.32 26.52 -33.56
C GLY A 432 29.64 26.47 -34.33
N ARG A 433 30.74 26.27 -33.60
CA ARG A 433 32.11 26.18 -34.16
C ARG A 433 32.34 24.97 -35.08
N THR A 434 31.45 23.99 -35.05
CA THR A 434 31.49 22.77 -35.88
C THR A 434 30.06 22.41 -36.24
N PRO A 435 29.74 22.13 -37.52
CA PRO A 435 28.40 21.70 -37.92
C PRO A 435 27.96 20.45 -37.16
N LYS A 436 26.77 20.48 -36.58
CA LYS A 436 26.19 19.32 -35.88
C LYS A 436 25.06 18.73 -36.71
N PRO A 437 25.01 17.41 -36.95
CA PRO A 437 23.89 16.80 -37.66
C PRO A 437 22.59 17.00 -36.85
N ARG A 438 21.55 17.46 -37.53
CA ARG A 438 20.19 17.75 -37.02
C ARG A 438 19.13 17.35 -38.05
N PRO A 439 19.11 16.08 -38.49
CA PRO A 439 18.18 15.61 -39.52
C PRO A 439 16.73 15.84 -39.12
N LEU A 440 15.89 16.05 -40.13
CA LEU A 440 14.45 16.22 -40.00
C LEU A 440 13.77 14.89 -40.32
N LEU A 441 12.96 14.40 -39.40
CA LEU A 441 12.05 13.28 -39.60
C LEU A 441 10.70 13.84 -40.02
N VAL A 442 10.23 13.49 -41.21
CA VAL A 442 8.86 13.77 -41.65
C VAL A 442 8.02 12.56 -41.26
N LEU A 443 7.08 12.76 -40.34
CA LEU A 443 6.31 11.70 -39.69
C LEU A 443 4.84 11.81 -40.07
N ARG A 444 4.18 10.70 -40.42
CA ARG A 444 2.73 10.63 -40.61
C ARG A 444 2.08 9.96 -39.42
N THR A 445 1.10 10.60 -38.80
CA THR A 445 0.38 10.06 -37.64
C THR A 445 -1.14 10.18 -37.82
N ALA A 446 -1.87 9.22 -37.24
CA ALA A 446 -3.32 9.28 -37.10
C ALA A 446 -3.73 9.76 -35.69
N ASP A 447 -2.76 9.95 -34.80
CA ASP A 447 -3.01 10.51 -33.48
C ASP A 447 -3.14 12.04 -33.55
N HIS A 448 -3.68 12.64 -32.49
CA HIS A 448 -3.83 14.09 -32.35
C HIS A 448 -2.96 14.61 -31.19
N PRO A 449 -1.62 14.56 -31.31
CA PRO A 449 -0.74 15.07 -30.26
C PRO A 449 -0.89 16.57 -30.07
N HIS A 450 -0.59 17.06 -28.87
CA HIS A 450 -0.38 18.49 -28.57
C HIS A 450 0.95 18.97 -29.17
N ALA A 451 1.08 18.83 -30.49
CA ALA A 451 2.27 19.09 -31.26
C ALA A 451 2.28 20.56 -31.71
N GLU A 452 2.83 21.44 -30.88
CA GLU A 452 3.12 22.81 -31.26
C GLU A 452 4.55 22.94 -31.80
N ALA A 453 4.76 23.84 -32.77
CA ALA A 453 6.10 24.14 -33.25
C ALA A 453 7.00 24.62 -32.09
N GLY A 454 8.19 24.05 -31.98
CA GLY A 454 9.14 24.29 -30.90
C GLY A 454 9.05 23.31 -29.73
N ARG A 455 8.00 22.48 -29.65
CA ARG A 455 7.82 21.49 -28.57
C ARG A 455 8.86 20.38 -28.64
N GLU A 456 9.40 20.00 -27.48
CA GLU A 456 10.34 18.88 -27.34
C GLU A 456 9.59 17.54 -27.38
N VAL A 457 10.20 16.56 -28.07
CA VAL A 457 9.70 15.19 -28.18
C VAL A 457 10.81 14.19 -27.89
N HIS A 458 10.46 13.01 -27.41
CA HIS A 458 11.40 11.95 -27.04
C HIS A 458 11.02 10.66 -27.78
N ARG A 459 11.95 10.06 -28.53
CA ARG A 459 11.69 8.79 -29.22
C ARG A 459 11.83 7.63 -28.24
N ILE A 460 10.82 6.78 -28.19
CA ILE A 460 10.83 5.51 -27.45
C ILE A 460 11.48 4.42 -28.31
N GLY A 461 12.27 3.53 -27.69
CA GLY A 461 12.87 2.37 -28.37
C GLY A 461 14.11 2.68 -29.21
N ALA A 462 14.60 3.92 -29.20
CA ALA A 462 15.87 4.25 -29.83
C ALA A 462 17.06 3.62 -29.08
N PRO A 463 18.20 3.32 -29.75
CA PRO A 463 19.37 2.73 -29.09
C PRO A 463 19.97 3.59 -27.96
N SER A 464 19.67 4.89 -27.96
CA SER A 464 20.04 5.82 -26.90
C SER A 464 18.96 6.88 -26.76
N ALA A 465 18.96 7.62 -25.64
CA ALA A 465 18.00 8.69 -25.40
C ALA A 465 18.02 9.76 -26.53
N GLN A 466 17.03 9.67 -27.41
CA GLN A 466 16.91 10.49 -28.60
C GLN A 466 15.83 11.55 -28.40
N LYS A 467 16.27 12.81 -28.34
CA LYS A 467 15.42 13.98 -28.23
C LYS A 467 15.25 14.63 -29.60
N GLY A 468 14.09 15.20 -29.84
CA GLY A 468 13.78 15.99 -31.01
C GLY A 468 12.99 17.25 -30.65
N ARG A 469 12.82 18.13 -31.64
CA ARG A 469 11.97 19.31 -31.55
C ARG A 469 11.07 19.37 -32.76
N ILE A 470 9.78 19.56 -32.54
CA ILE A 470 8.81 19.75 -33.62
C ILE A 470 9.11 21.08 -34.30
N THR A 471 9.28 21.07 -35.62
CA THR A 471 9.54 22.28 -36.41
C THR A 471 8.32 22.73 -37.19
N GLU A 472 7.51 21.79 -37.64
CA GLU A 472 6.35 22.03 -38.49
C GLU A 472 5.29 20.96 -38.21
N VAL A 473 4.02 21.35 -38.27
CA VAL A 473 2.85 20.47 -38.13
C VAL A 473 1.84 20.85 -39.20
N ASP A 474 1.52 19.88 -40.05
CA ASP A 474 0.41 19.93 -40.99
C ASP A 474 -0.66 18.96 -40.50
N ALA A 475 -1.62 19.49 -39.74
CA ALA A 475 -2.69 18.70 -39.12
C ALA A 475 -3.67 18.13 -40.17
N ASP A 476 -3.86 18.82 -41.30
CA ASP A 476 -4.79 18.39 -42.36
C ASP A 476 -4.27 17.14 -43.07
N GLN A 477 -2.95 17.03 -43.23
CA GLN A 477 -2.28 15.85 -43.79
C GLN A 477 -1.80 14.84 -42.76
N GLY A 478 -1.95 15.14 -41.46
CA GLY A 478 -1.43 14.34 -40.36
C GLY A 478 0.11 14.22 -40.37
N LEU A 479 0.81 15.25 -40.85
CA LEU A 479 2.26 15.28 -40.94
C LEU A 479 2.88 16.12 -39.81
N ILE A 480 3.93 15.59 -39.18
CA ILE A 480 4.72 16.26 -38.16
C ILE A 480 6.19 16.17 -38.55
N THR A 481 6.86 17.30 -38.63
CA THR A 481 8.30 17.35 -38.88
C THR A 481 9.05 17.52 -37.56
N VAL A 482 9.91 16.56 -37.22
CA VAL A 482 10.71 16.55 -36.00
C VAL A 482 12.19 16.67 -36.34
N ARG A 483 12.83 17.72 -35.85
CA ARG A 483 14.28 17.87 -35.88
C ARG A 483 14.93 17.07 -34.76
N VAL A 484 15.79 16.11 -35.07
CA VAL A 484 16.51 15.31 -34.06
C VAL A 484 17.66 16.13 -33.46
N LEU A 485 17.74 16.17 -32.12
CA LEU A 485 18.68 16.98 -31.35
C LEU A 485 19.80 16.16 -30.67
N SER A 486 19.51 14.93 -30.28
CA SER A 486 20.44 14.05 -29.55
C SER A 486 20.30 12.58 -29.96
N GLY A 487 21.16 11.71 -29.44
CA GLY A 487 21.03 10.25 -29.62
C GLY A 487 21.41 9.74 -31.02
N MET A 488 22.33 10.42 -31.71
CA MET A 488 22.82 10.07 -33.06
C MET A 488 24.31 9.70 -33.09
N GLY A 489 24.91 9.42 -31.93
CA GLY A 489 26.35 9.21 -31.79
C GLY A 489 27.15 10.52 -31.62
N ARG A 490 28.48 10.40 -31.61
CA ARG A 490 29.42 11.52 -31.38
C ARG A 490 30.11 12.02 -32.67
N ARG A 491 29.82 11.39 -33.80
CA ARG A 491 30.48 11.65 -35.09
C ARG A 491 29.75 12.72 -35.90
N LYS A 492 30.38 13.13 -37.01
CA LYS A 492 29.84 14.14 -37.93
C LYS A 492 28.58 13.63 -38.65
N ASP A 493 28.55 12.34 -38.95
CA ASP A 493 27.39 11.65 -39.50
C ASP A 493 26.71 10.81 -38.41
N PRO A 494 25.37 10.70 -38.42
CA PRO A 494 24.63 9.83 -37.51
C PRO A 494 25.15 8.39 -37.55
N GLU A 495 25.31 7.76 -36.39
CA GLU A 495 25.72 6.35 -36.33
C GLU A 495 24.64 5.45 -36.94
N PRO A 496 25.01 4.39 -37.70
CA PRO A 496 24.05 3.47 -38.30
C PRO A 496 23.08 2.88 -37.25
N GLY A 497 21.79 2.86 -37.58
CA GLY A 497 20.73 2.37 -36.68
C GLY A 497 20.22 3.40 -35.65
N THR A 498 20.79 4.61 -35.59
CA THR A 498 20.30 5.65 -34.67
C THR A 498 19.07 6.41 -35.18
N LEU A 499 18.95 6.55 -36.51
CA LEU A 499 17.78 7.13 -37.16
C LEU A 499 16.87 6.02 -37.69
N PRO A 500 15.54 6.22 -37.66
CA PRO A 500 14.62 5.27 -38.26
C PRO A 500 14.68 5.32 -39.79
N GLU A 501 14.26 4.25 -40.45
CA GLU A 501 14.16 4.20 -41.91
C GLU A 501 12.78 4.66 -42.40
N PRO A 502 12.66 5.23 -43.62
CA PRO A 502 11.35 5.50 -44.23
C PRO A 502 10.48 4.22 -44.28
N GLY A 503 9.24 4.31 -43.84
CA GLY A 503 8.29 3.21 -43.66
C GLY A 503 8.29 2.59 -42.26
N GLU A 504 9.28 2.89 -41.40
CA GLU A 504 9.33 2.38 -40.03
C GLU A 504 8.26 3.05 -39.15
N ARG A 505 7.70 2.29 -38.20
CA ARG A 505 6.83 2.83 -37.16
C ARG A 505 7.64 3.24 -35.94
N VAL A 506 7.44 4.48 -35.50
CA VAL A 506 8.11 5.08 -34.35
C VAL A 506 7.09 5.59 -33.35
N LEU A 507 7.48 5.67 -32.09
CA LEU A 507 6.68 6.19 -31.00
C LEU A 507 7.42 7.36 -30.35
N PHE A 508 6.73 8.48 -30.18
CA PHE A 508 7.25 9.67 -29.53
C PHE A 508 6.38 10.07 -28.33
N THR A 509 7.02 10.60 -27.30
CA THR A 509 6.36 11.25 -26.16
C THR A 509 6.68 12.74 -26.13
N LEU A 510 5.76 13.54 -25.60
CA LEU A 510 5.92 14.98 -25.34
C LEU A 510 6.34 15.27 -23.89
N PHE A 511 6.54 14.21 -23.11
CA PHE A 511 7.09 14.22 -21.76
C PHE A 511 8.45 13.51 -21.73
N GLU A 512 9.29 13.92 -20.77
CA GLU A 512 10.62 13.35 -20.59
C GLU A 512 10.55 11.90 -20.11
N LEU A 513 11.42 11.05 -20.65
CA LEU A 513 11.49 9.62 -20.30
C LEU A 513 12.18 9.37 -18.94
N THR A 514 12.61 10.43 -18.26
CA THR A 514 13.24 10.36 -16.94
C THR A 514 12.78 11.55 -16.11
N PRO A 515 12.32 11.35 -14.87
CA PRO A 515 11.89 12.44 -14.02
C PRO A 515 13.06 13.38 -13.70
N ARG A 516 12.76 14.68 -13.61
CA ARG A 516 13.76 15.69 -13.23
C ARG A 516 14.10 15.57 -11.74
N GLN A 517 15.36 15.85 -11.42
CA GLN A 517 15.77 16.00 -10.02
C GLN A 517 15.19 17.30 -9.45
N SER A 518 14.62 17.19 -8.24
CA SER A 518 14.20 18.35 -7.45
C SER A 518 15.40 19.17 -7.02
N THR A 519 15.24 20.49 -6.94
CA THR A 519 16.23 21.41 -6.35
C THR A 519 16.53 20.99 -4.90
N PRO A 520 17.79 21.05 -4.44
CA PRO A 520 18.10 20.77 -3.04
C PRO A 520 17.34 21.71 -2.10
N LEU A 521 16.80 21.14 -1.03
CA LEU A 521 16.16 21.88 0.07
C LEU A 521 17.23 22.36 1.07
N PRO A 522 17.02 23.48 1.77
CA PRO A 522 17.93 23.96 2.81
C PRO A 522 18.00 22.97 3.98
N GLU A 523 19.05 23.08 4.80
CA GLU A 523 19.13 22.34 6.06
C GLU A 523 18.10 22.87 7.08
N PRO A 524 17.66 22.05 8.05
CA PRO A 524 16.67 22.45 9.06
C PRO A 524 17.01 23.76 9.78
N ASP A 525 18.29 23.97 10.10
CA ASP A 525 18.77 25.18 10.80
C ASP A 525 18.69 26.45 9.93
N ASP A 526 18.66 26.30 8.61
CA ASP A 526 18.54 27.39 7.63
C ASP A 526 17.07 27.66 7.25
N THR A 527 16.10 27.01 7.90
CA THR A 527 14.68 27.25 7.61
C THR A 527 14.20 28.60 8.11
N PRO A 528 13.40 29.34 7.32
CA PRO A 528 12.79 30.58 7.76
C PRO A 528 11.92 30.36 9.01
N TRP A 529 11.85 31.36 9.90
CA TRP A 529 11.04 31.34 11.13
C TRP A 529 9.55 31.03 10.89
N THR A 530 9.05 31.30 9.68
CA THR A 530 7.67 31.01 9.25
C THR A 530 7.40 29.53 8.99
N HIS A 531 8.44 28.70 8.87
CA HIS A 531 8.36 27.27 8.51
C HIS A 531 9.00 26.36 9.57
N GLY A 532 9.19 26.86 10.79
CA GLY A 532 9.77 26.10 11.90
C GLY A 532 10.84 26.89 12.66
N GLY A 533 11.57 27.75 11.96
CA GLY A 533 12.75 28.46 12.51
C GLY A 533 13.82 27.50 13.03
N PRO A 534 14.95 28.03 13.54
CA PRO A 534 15.89 27.21 14.28
C PRO A 534 15.16 26.56 15.47
N PRO A 535 15.37 25.26 15.76
CA PRO A 535 14.56 24.52 16.71
C PRO A 535 14.55 25.19 18.09
N SER A 536 13.38 25.64 18.55
CA SER A 536 13.21 26.05 19.95
C SER A 536 12.76 24.86 20.77
N ALA A 537 13.34 24.68 21.97
CA ALA A 537 13.03 23.58 22.90
C ALA A 537 11.53 23.44 23.26
N VAL A 538 10.71 24.45 22.93
CA VAL A 538 9.29 24.56 23.26
C VAL A 538 8.40 23.74 22.31
N GLN A 539 8.81 23.45 21.07
CA GLN A 539 8.00 22.61 20.17
C GLN A 539 7.95 21.13 20.61
N ASN A 540 8.93 20.69 21.42
CA ASN A 540 8.94 19.34 21.99
C ASN A 540 8.03 19.20 23.22
N SER A 541 7.58 20.29 23.85
CA SER A 541 6.84 20.24 25.12
C SER A 541 5.32 20.23 24.95
N THR A 542 4.76 20.81 23.89
CA THR A 542 3.31 20.74 23.61
C THR A 542 2.85 19.32 23.25
N ALA A 543 3.75 18.48 22.73
CA ALA A 543 3.48 17.06 22.46
C ALA A 543 3.32 16.19 23.72
N ALA A 544 3.73 16.69 24.90
CA ALA A 544 3.53 16.02 26.18
C ALA A 544 2.18 16.39 26.84
N ALA A 545 1.50 17.46 26.38
CA ALA A 545 0.28 17.95 27.01
C ALA A 545 -1.02 17.33 26.42
N GLU A 546 -0.99 16.83 25.18
CA GLU A 546 -2.09 16.05 24.58
C GLU A 546 -1.98 14.55 24.88
N GLU A 547 -1.46 14.22 26.06
CA GLU A 547 -1.56 12.88 26.63
C GLU A 547 -2.90 12.76 27.37
N TRP A 548 -3.76 11.87 26.84
CA TRP A 548 -5.00 11.33 27.45
C TRP A 548 -6.32 12.06 27.10
N ALA A 549 -6.70 11.98 25.83
CA ALA A 549 -8.11 11.91 25.44
C ALA A 549 -8.36 10.56 24.75
#